data_AF-A0A2W5FG08-F1
#
_entry.id   AF-A0A2W5FG08-F1
#
_cell.length_a   1.000
_cell.length_b   1.000
_cell.length_c   1.000
_cell.angle_alpha   90.00
_cell.angle_beta   90.00
_cell.angle_gamma   90.00
#
_symmetry.space_group_name_H-M   'P 1'
#
loop_
_entity.id
_entity.type
_entity.pdbx_description
1 polymer ?
#
loop_
_entity_poly.entity_id
_entity_poly.type
_entity_poly.pdbx_seq_one_letter_code
_entity_poly.pdbx_strand_id
1 'polypeptide(L)'
;MSSLWLKKFADAAAKGDVNGTHSLGRLGVMYPELSLDIIDQLKSIGSDFALSEIAQIGIRNPDSSIAAIDTLKFFQSNMALCGIVSIACKHKELAVSALDALAENNGICAPIQIGTLARQIPDVIPHAYQVLKEMGNRSSVYEISMLARQFPDHALEGIKILEHINSDTAKQHVFIIEDAYSKYYRASRPWNDCGPS
;
A
#
# COMPACT_ATOMS: atom_id res chain seq x y z
N MET A 1 27.39 -20.73 -17.17
CA MET A 1 27.98 -19.41 -17.51
C MET A 1 27.27 -18.24 -16.84
N SER A 2 26.00 -18.37 -16.40
CA SER A 2 25.20 -17.31 -15.78
C SER A 2 25.68 -16.83 -14.39
N SER A 3 26.26 -17.71 -13.57
CA SER A 3 26.56 -17.39 -12.15
C SER A 3 27.70 -16.40 -11.91
N LEU A 4 28.70 -16.32 -12.80
CA LEU A 4 29.90 -15.50 -12.56
C LEU A 4 29.62 -14.00 -12.72
N TRP A 5 28.75 -13.62 -13.66
CA TRP A 5 28.39 -12.22 -13.88
C TRP A 5 27.38 -11.72 -12.85
N LEU A 6 26.39 -12.54 -12.49
CA LEU A 6 25.48 -12.24 -11.37
C LEU A 6 26.28 -11.97 -10.10
N LYS A 7 27.24 -12.84 -9.77
CA LYS A 7 28.11 -12.66 -8.60
C LYS A 7 28.91 -11.35 -8.65
N LYS A 8 29.43 -10.96 -9.82
CA LYS A 8 30.15 -9.68 -9.96
C LYS A 8 29.27 -8.47 -9.66
N PHE A 9 28.04 -8.45 -10.17
CA PHE A 9 27.10 -7.37 -9.88
C PHE A 9 26.64 -7.40 -8.42
N ALA A 10 26.41 -8.59 -7.86
CA ALA A 10 26.12 -8.80 -6.45
C ALA A 10 27.22 -8.25 -5.53
N ASP A 11 28.48 -8.61 -5.82
CA ASP A 11 29.64 -8.17 -5.05
C ASP A 11 29.85 -6.65 -5.15
N ALA A 12 29.55 -6.03 -6.29
CA ALA A 12 29.60 -4.58 -6.46
C ALA A 12 28.47 -3.89 -5.67
N ALA A 13 27.25 -4.39 -5.80
CA ALA A 13 26.08 -3.86 -5.12
C ALA A 13 26.19 -3.99 -3.58
N ALA A 14 26.73 -5.11 -3.09
CA ALA A 14 27.03 -5.33 -1.67
C ALA A 14 28.08 -4.36 -1.11
N LYS A 15 28.92 -3.75 -1.96
CA LYS A 15 29.86 -2.68 -1.57
C LYS A 15 29.23 -1.29 -1.62
N GLY A 16 27.92 -1.19 -1.86
CA GLY A 16 27.19 0.07 -1.96
C GLY A 16 27.24 0.72 -3.34
N ASP A 17 27.67 -0.01 -4.39
CA ASP A 17 27.61 0.53 -5.75
C ASP A 17 26.17 0.56 -6.26
N VAL A 18 25.65 1.78 -6.44
CA VAL A 18 24.31 2.03 -6.99
C VAL A 18 24.19 1.46 -8.41
N ASN A 19 25.24 1.53 -9.23
CA ASN A 19 25.21 0.99 -10.59
C ASN A 19 25.15 -0.54 -10.59
N GLY A 20 25.89 -1.17 -9.67
CA GLY A 20 25.80 -2.61 -9.42
C GLY A 20 24.39 -3.03 -9.02
N THR A 21 23.77 -2.29 -8.09
CA THR A 21 22.40 -2.54 -7.61
C THR A 21 21.38 -2.38 -8.74
N HIS A 22 21.49 -1.31 -9.53
CA HIS A 22 20.61 -1.07 -10.67
C HIS A 22 20.76 -2.16 -11.74
N SER A 23 22.01 -2.58 -12.00
CA SER A 23 22.28 -3.65 -12.96
C SER A 23 21.65 -4.98 -12.54
N LEU A 24 21.72 -5.33 -11.24
CA LEU A 24 21.01 -6.49 -10.70
C LEU A 24 19.50 -6.37 -10.90
N GLY A 25 18.90 -5.23 -10.53
CA GLY A 25 17.47 -4.99 -10.71
C GLY A 25 17.02 -5.18 -12.16
N ARG A 26 17.77 -4.59 -13.11
CA ARG A 26 17.52 -4.76 -14.55
C ARG A 26 17.64 -6.20 -15.00
N LEU A 27 18.59 -6.98 -14.47
CA LEU A 27 18.69 -8.41 -14.78
C LEU A 27 17.47 -9.17 -14.26
N GLY A 28 16.99 -8.86 -13.04
CA GLY A 28 15.81 -9.50 -12.48
C GLY A 28 14.53 -9.21 -13.26
N VAL A 29 14.47 -8.05 -13.90
CA VAL A 29 13.40 -7.69 -14.84
C VAL A 29 13.55 -8.42 -16.18
N MET A 30 14.76 -8.43 -16.76
CA MET A 30 15.02 -8.99 -18.09
C MET A 30 14.96 -10.52 -18.14
N TYR A 31 15.28 -11.17 -17.02
CA TYR A 31 15.39 -12.62 -16.90
C TYR A 31 14.51 -13.10 -15.73
N PRO A 32 13.20 -13.29 -15.96
CA PRO A 32 12.25 -13.68 -14.92
C PRO A 32 12.63 -14.98 -14.18
N GLU A 33 13.33 -15.90 -14.84
CA GLU A 33 13.84 -17.13 -14.24
C GLU A 33 14.91 -16.89 -13.15
N LEU A 34 15.51 -15.70 -13.14
CA LEU A 34 16.51 -15.28 -12.15
C LEU A 34 15.95 -14.27 -11.13
N SER A 35 14.69 -13.86 -11.27
CA SER A 35 14.13 -12.76 -10.49
C SER A 35 14.14 -13.04 -8.99
N LEU A 36 13.84 -14.26 -8.56
CA LEU A 36 13.80 -14.65 -7.14
C LEU A 36 15.20 -14.61 -6.52
N ASP A 37 16.20 -15.20 -7.18
CA ASP A 37 17.60 -15.15 -6.73
C ASP A 37 18.12 -13.71 -6.63
N ILE A 38 17.68 -12.84 -7.54
CA ILE A 38 18.05 -11.43 -7.55
C ILE A 38 17.32 -10.65 -6.45
N ILE A 39 16.03 -10.94 -6.21
CA ILE A 39 15.28 -10.36 -5.08
C ILE A 39 15.98 -10.70 -3.76
N ASP A 40 16.40 -11.95 -3.56
CA ASP A 40 17.13 -12.37 -2.35
C ASP A 40 18.47 -11.64 -2.20
N GLN A 41 19.20 -11.41 -3.29
CA GLN A 41 20.43 -10.63 -3.27
C GLN A 41 20.17 -9.16 -2.93
N LEU A 42 19.18 -8.53 -3.57
CA LEU A 42 18.80 -7.14 -3.29
C LEU A 42 18.28 -6.97 -1.86
N LYS A 43 17.55 -7.96 -1.34
CA LYS A 43 17.10 -8.03 0.06
C LYS A 43 18.27 -7.98 1.03
N SER A 44 19.35 -8.72 0.74
CA SER A 44 20.55 -8.71 1.59
C SER A 44 21.27 -7.37 1.62
N ILE A 45 21.14 -6.56 0.55
CA ILE A 45 21.69 -5.21 0.48
C ILE A 45 20.83 -4.24 1.30
N GLY A 46 19.50 -4.33 1.19
CA GLY A 46 18.54 -3.64 2.05
C GLY A 46 18.53 -2.11 1.95
N SER A 47 19.25 -1.51 0.99
CA SER A 47 19.23 -0.07 0.75
C SER A 47 17.92 0.36 0.08
N ASP A 48 17.48 1.61 0.27
CA ASP A 48 16.28 2.12 -0.40
C ASP A 48 16.34 1.96 -1.93
N PHE A 49 17.54 2.07 -2.50
CA PHE A 49 17.76 1.83 -3.91
C PHE A 49 17.52 0.34 -4.28
N ALA A 50 18.03 -0.60 -3.48
CA ALA A 50 17.76 -2.03 -3.67
C ALA A 50 16.27 -2.37 -3.51
N LEU A 51 15.58 -1.75 -2.54
CA LEU A 51 14.14 -1.91 -2.34
C LEU A 51 13.32 -1.39 -3.53
N SER A 52 13.74 -0.27 -4.12
CA SER A 52 13.16 0.24 -5.37
C SER A 52 13.33 -0.75 -6.53
N GLU A 53 14.50 -1.37 -6.67
CA GLU A 53 14.74 -2.37 -7.71
C GLU A 53 13.91 -3.65 -7.48
N ILE A 54 13.76 -4.12 -6.24
CA ILE A 54 12.84 -5.23 -5.90
C ILE A 54 11.41 -4.89 -6.33
N ALA A 55 10.96 -3.67 -6.05
CA ALA A 55 9.63 -3.23 -6.47
C ALA A 55 9.49 -3.22 -8.00
N GLN A 56 10.50 -2.76 -8.74
CA GLN A 56 10.48 -2.79 -10.21
C GLN A 56 10.42 -4.21 -10.78
N ILE A 57 11.13 -5.17 -10.17
CA ILE A 57 11.03 -6.59 -10.54
C ILE A 57 9.60 -7.06 -10.35
N GLY A 58 9.00 -6.84 -9.17
CA GLY A 58 7.62 -7.24 -8.89
C GLY A 58 6.59 -6.55 -9.78
N ILE A 59 6.79 -5.28 -10.14
CA ILE A 59 5.88 -4.55 -11.05
C ILE A 59 5.93 -5.13 -12.47
N ARG A 60 7.11 -5.52 -12.94
CA ARG A 60 7.31 -5.94 -14.33
C ARG A 60 7.07 -7.43 -14.56
N ASN A 61 7.27 -8.25 -13.51
CA ASN A 61 7.14 -9.70 -13.58
C ASN A 61 6.06 -10.18 -12.59
N PRO A 62 4.83 -10.48 -13.07
CA PRO A 62 3.71 -10.94 -12.25
C PRO A 62 4.06 -12.14 -11.35
N ASP A 63 4.80 -13.11 -11.90
CA ASP A 63 5.20 -14.33 -11.18
C ASP A 63 6.12 -14.05 -9.97
N SER A 64 6.76 -12.87 -9.95
CA SER A 64 7.66 -12.44 -8.88
C SER A 64 7.05 -11.40 -7.95
N SER A 65 5.84 -10.91 -8.25
CA SER A 65 5.20 -9.83 -7.50
C SER A 65 4.94 -10.19 -6.05
N ILE A 66 4.47 -11.41 -5.77
CA ILE A 66 4.26 -11.89 -4.40
C ILE A 66 5.57 -11.96 -3.64
N ALA A 67 6.62 -12.55 -4.24
CA ALA A 67 7.94 -12.64 -3.60
C ALA A 67 8.54 -11.25 -3.31
N ALA A 68 8.32 -10.28 -4.21
CA ALA A 68 8.71 -8.90 -4.00
C ALA A 68 7.93 -8.27 -2.83
N ILE A 69 6.60 -8.41 -2.77
CA ILE A 69 5.76 -7.91 -1.66
C ILE A 69 6.21 -8.54 -0.33
N ASP A 70 6.34 -9.87 -0.29
CA ASP A 70 6.79 -10.61 0.89
C ASP A 70 8.20 -10.22 1.33
N THR A 71 9.05 -9.78 0.41
CA THR A 71 10.37 -9.26 0.76
C THR A 71 10.27 -7.85 1.33
N LEU A 72 9.54 -6.96 0.67
CA LEU A 72 9.43 -5.55 1.03
C LEU A 72 8.76 -5.35 2.39
N LYS A 73 7.80 -6.19 2.79
CA LYS A 73 7.05 -6.04 4.04
C LYS A 73 7.93 -6.05 5.29
N PHE A 74 9.10 -6.70 5.24
CA PHE A 74 10.04 -6.76 6.35
C PHE A 74 10.85 -5.47 6.54
N PHE A 75 10.78 -4.53 5.60
CA PHE A 75 11.50 -3.27 5.68
C PHE A 75 10.56 -2.16 6.16
N GLN A 76 10.98 -1.44 7.20
CA GLN A 76 10.27 -0.26 7.71
C GLN A 76 10.56 1.01 6.89
N SER A 77 11.11 0.85 5.68
CA SER A 77 11.39 1.97 4.79
C SER A 77 10.12 2.40 4.05
N ASN A 78 9.90 3.71 3.96
CA ASN A 78 8.86 4.28 3.11
C ASN A 78 8.98 3.81 1.66
N MET A 79 10.21 3.60 1.17
CA MET A 79 10.44 3.09 -0.19
C MET A 79 9.86 1.68 -0.36
N ALA A 80 10.03 0.81 0.64
CA ALA A 80 9.48 -0.55 0.58
C ALA A 80 7.95 -0.55 0.58
N LEU A 81 7.32 0.23 1.47
CA LEU A 81 5.87 0.29 1.55
C LEU A 81 5.26 0.90 0.27
N CYS A 82 5.88 1.95 -0.28
CA CYS A 82 5.49 2.51 -1.59
C CYS A 82 5.66 1.48 -2.72
N GLY A 83 6.69 0.65 -2.65
CA GLY A 83 6.91 -0.46 -3.58
C GLY A 83 5.77 -1.47 -3.55
N ILE A 84 5.33 -1.90 -2.36
CA ILE A 84 4.18 -2.80 -2.19
C ILE A 84 2.92 -2.23 -2.84
N VAL A 85 2.61 -0.95 -2.57
CA VAL A 85 1.45 -0.26 -3.17
C VAL A 85 1.56 -0.21 -4.70
N SER A 86 2.75 0.09 -5.22
CA SER A 86 2.99 0.18 -6.66
C SER A 86 2.83 -1.17 -7.37
N ILE A 87 3.30 -2.27 -6.76
CA ILE A 87 3.08 -3.63 -7.27
C ILE A 87 1.59 -3.94 -7.31
N ALA A 88 0.87 -3.71 -6.21
CA ALA A 88 -0.57 -3.99 -6.12
C ALA A 88 -1.41 -3.15 -7.09
N CYS A 89 -1.03 -1.89 -7.34
CA CYS A 89 -1.70 -1.06 -8.34
C CYS A 89 -1.50 -1.59 -9.75
N LYS A 90 -0.35 -2.21 -10.02
CA LYS A 90 -0.06 -2.82 -11.32
C LYS A 90 -0.78 -4.15 -11.49
N HIS A 91 -0.81 -4.97 -10.44
CA HIS A 91 -1.39 -6.31 -10.39
C HIS A 91 -2.48 -6.34 -9.31
N LYS A 92 -3.67 -5.86 -9.67
CA LYS A 92 -4.78 -5.56 -8.74
C LYS A 92 -5.27 -6.78 -7.97
N GLU A 93 -5.12 -7.96 -8.55
CA GLU A 93 -5.40 -9.25 -7.92
C GLU A 93 -4.59 -9.48 -6.63
N LEU A 94 -3.48 -8.76 -6.46
CA LEU A 94 -2.61 -8.84 -5.29
C LEU A 94 -2.95 -7.78 -4.22
N ALA A 95 -3.96 -6.95 -4.43
CA ALA A 95 -4.27 -5.83 -3.56
C ALA A 95 -4.57 -6.25 -2.11
N VAL A 96 -5.29 -7.37 -1.92
CA VAL A 96 -5.55 -7.92 -0.58
C VAL A 96 -4.25 -8.38 0.08
N SER A 97 -3.43 -9.16 -0.62
CA SER A 97 -2.13 -9.61 -0.10
C SER A 97 -1.19 -8.44 0.24
N ALA A 98 -1.24 -7.36 -0.55
CA ALA A 98 -0.49 -6.15 -0.27
C ALA A 98 -1.00 -5.42 0.99
N LEU A 99 -2.32 -5.38 1.21
CA LEU A 99 -2.88 -4.83 2.45
C LEU A 99 -2.42 -5.61 3.68
N ASP A 100 -2.46 -6.95 3.62
CA ASP A 100 -2.00 -7.82 4.71
C ASP A 100 -0.50 -7.65 4.97
N ALA A 101 0.30 -7.57 3.91
CA ALA A 101 1.74 -7.30 4.00
C ALA A 101 2.04 -5.93 4.63
N LEU A 102 1.26 -4.90 4.29
CA LEU A 102 1.37 -3.59 4.94
C LEU A 102 0.92 -3.63 6.41
N ALA A 103 -0.10 -4.43 6.74
CA ALA A 103 -0.58 -4.62 8.11
C ALA A 103 0.47 -5.24 9.02
N GLU A 104 1.20 -6.24 8.51
CA GLU A 104 2.31 -6.89 9.21
C GLU A 104 3.47 -5.92 9.48
N ASN A 105 3.55 -4.82 8.73
CA ASN A 105 4.52 -3.77 8.96
C ASN A 105 4.05 -2.82 10.07
N ASN A 106 4.63 -2.96 11.27
CA ASN A 106 4.34 -2.11 12.42
C ASN A 106 4.86 -0.64 12.29
N GLY A 107 5.16 -0.19 11.08
CA GLY A 107 5.63 1.17 10.81
C GLY A 107 4.51 2.21 10.86
N ILE A 108 4.84 3.44 11.27
CA ILE A 108 3.88 4.56 11.35
C ILE A 108 3.27 4.90 9.97
N CYS A 109 3.99 4.59 8.89
CA CYS A 109 3.56 4.87 7.53
C CYS A 109 2.67 3.78 6.92
N ALA A 110 2.57 2.59 7.53
CA ALA A 110 1.75 1.50 7.00
C ALA A 110 0.27 1.88 6.84
N PRO A 111 -0.40 2.52 7.83
CA PRO A 111 -1.79 2.96 7.65
C PRO A 111 -1.98 3.89 6.45
N ILE A 112 -1.02 4.81 6.22
CA ILE A 112 -1.06 5.77 5.12
C ILE A 112 -1.00 5.05 3.77
N GLN A 113 -0.17 4.01 3.67
CA GLN A 113 -0.01 3.23 2.45
C GLN A 113 -1.23 2.33 2.19
N ILE A 114 -1.82 1.76 3.24
CA ILE A 114 -3.11 1.06 3.17
C ILE A 114 -4.20 1.99 2.64
N GLY A 115 -4.34 3.19 3.20
CA GLY A 115 -5.30 4.18 2.72
C GLY A 115 -5.02 4.62 1.28
N THR A 116 -3.75 4.72 0.89
CA THR A 116 -3.36 5.06 -0.49
C THR A 116 -3.75 3.97 -1.47
N LEU A 117 -3.48 2.71 -1.15
CA LEU A 117 -3.87 1.57 -1.98
C LEU A 117 -5.39 1.49 -2.13
N ALA A 118 -6.14 1.64 -1.03
CA ALA A 118 -7.61 1.61 -1.05
C ALA A 118 -8.22 2.76 -1.87
N ARG A 119 -7.58 3.94 -1.90
CA ARG A 119 -8.00 5.04 -2.80
C ARG A 119 -7.76 4.72 -4.28
N GLN A 120 -6.70 3.98 -4.59
CA GLN A 120 -6.34 3.60 -5.96
C GLN A 120 -7.13 2.38 -6.46
N ILE A 121 -7.53 1.49 -5.54
CA ILE A 121 -8.32 0.29 -5.78
C ILE A 121 -9.50 0.28 -4.81
N PRO A 122 -10.60 1.02 -5.11
CA PRO A 122 -11.73 1.14 -4.19
C PRO A 122 -12.38 -0.20 -3.79
N ASP A 123 -12.28 -1.22 -4.64
CA ASP A 123 -12.82 -2.56 -4.39
C ASP A 123 -12.23 -3.22 -3.13
N VAL A 124 -11.05 -2.79 -2.66
CA VAL A 124 -10.43 -3.31 -1.42
C VAL A 124 -10.71 -2.47 -0.17
N ILE A 125 -11.51 -1.40 -0.26
CA ILE A 125 -11.85 -0.55 0.90
C ILE A 125 -12.39 -1.36 2.09
N PRO A 126 -13.33 -2.32 1.92
CA PRO A 126 -13.81 -3.13 3.05
C PRO A 126 -12.68 -3.89 3.77
N HIS A 127 -11.70 -4.41 3.01
CA HIS A 127 -10.55 -5.10 3.59
C HIS A 127 -9.57 -4.14 4.26
N ALA A 128 -9.28 -3.00 3.62
CA ALA A 128 -8.44 -1.95 4.18
C ALA A 128 -8.99 -1.44 5.51
N TYR A 129 -10.31 -1.31 5.62
CA TYR A 129 -11.00 -0.97 6.85
C TYR A 129 -10.81 -1.99 7.97
N GLN A 130 -10.85 -3.28 7.68
CA GLN A 130 -10.57 -4.34 8.67
C GLN A 130 -9.13 -4.23 9.18
N VAL A 131 -8.17 -4.10 8.27
CA VAL A 131 -6.76 -3.94 8.62
C VAL A 131 -6.53 -2.68 9.47
N LEU A 132 -7.03 -1.52 9.03
CA LEU A 132 -6.87 -0.26 9.76
C LEU A 132 -7.53 -0.31 11.14
N LYS A 133 -8.67 -0.98 11.25
CA LYS A 133 -9.36 -1.21 12.53
C LYS A 133 -8.48 -2.00 13.49
N GLU A 134 -7.89 -3.09 13.04
CA GLU A 134 -7.02 -3.95 13.86
C GLU A 134 -5.78 -3.20 14.35
N MET A 135 -5.21 -2.35 13.49
CA MET A 135 -4.08 -1.50 13.88
C MET A 135 -4.45 -0.48 14.96
N GLY A 136 -5.69 0.04 14.96
CA GLY A 136 -6.30 0.83 16.04
C GLY A 136 -5.61 2.16 16.40
N ASN A 137 -4.51 2.52 15.74
CA ASN A 137 -3.71 3.69 16.06
C ASN A 137 -4.27 4.97 15.44
N ARG A 138 -3.70 6.12 15.81
CA ARG A 138 -4.15 7.44 15.36
C ARG A 138 -4.09 7.60 13.84
N SER A 139 -3.04 7.09 13.20
CA SER A 139 -2.91 7.14 11.73
C SER A 139 -4.00 6.31 11.06
N SER A 140 -4.34 5.14 11.63
CA SER A 140 -5.42 4.31 11.11
C SER A 140 -6.79 4.99 11.19
N VAL A 141 -7.09 5.65 12.32
CA VAL A 141 -8.32 6.47 12.46
C VAL A 141 -8.41 7.56 11.41
N TYR A 142 -7.29 8.24 11.14
CA TYR A 142 -7.24 9.27 10.11
C TYR A 142 -7.53 8.71 8.72
N GLU A 143 -6.91 7.59 8.36
CA GLU A 143 -7.10 6.97 7.04
C GLU A 143 -8.51 6.39 6.86
N ILE A 144 -9.11 5.79 7.90
CA ILE A 144 -10.52 5.36 7.87
C ILE A 144 -11.43 6.56 7.58
N SER A 145 -11.20 7.68 8.27
CA SER A 145 -11.97 8.91 8.07
C SER A 145 -11.79 9.50 6.68
N MET A 146 -10.57 9.48 6.15
CA MET A 146 -10.28 9.95 4.79
C MET A 146 -11.01 9.10 3.74
N LEU A 147 -10.94 7.77 3.86
CA LEU A 147 -11.66 6.85 2.96
C LEU A 147 -13.17 7.08 3.03
N ALA A 148 -13.74 7.17 4.24
CA ALA A 148 -15.18 7.38 4.44
C ALA A 148 -15.68 8.69 3.82
N ARG A 149 -14.85 9.74 3.80
CA ARG A 149 -15.19 11.03 3.20
C ARG A 149 -15.06 11.04 1.68
N GLN A 150 -14.11 10.29 1.14
CA GLN A 150 -13.85 10.23 -0.30
C GLN A 150 -14.79 9.26 -1.03
N PHE A 151 -15.26 8.23 -0.33
CA PHE A 151 -16.15 7.22 -0.86
C PHE A 151 -17.45 7.19 -0.05
N PRO A 152 -18.44 8.04 -0.42
CA PRO A 152 -19.70 8.17 0.33
C PRO A 152 -20.44 6.85 0.53
N ASP A 153 -20.36 5.93 -0.43
CA ASP A 153 -20.98 4.60 -0.34
C ASP A 153 -20.40 3.74 0.80
N HIS A 154 -19.17 4.05 1.24
CA HIS A 154 -18.47 3.40 2.35
C HIS A 154 -18.49 4.23 3.64
N ALA A 155 -19.10 5.41 3.65
CA ALA A 155 -19.04 6.33 4.79
C ALA A 155 -19.65 5.73 6.07
N LEU A 156 -20.81 5.07 5.95
CA LEU A 156 -21.48 4.43 7.08
C LEU A 156 -20.66 3.27 7.67
N GLU A 157 -19.95 2.53 6.82
CA GLU A 157 -19.06 1.46 7.26
C GLU A 157 -17.85 2.04 8.03
N GLY A 158 -17.23 3.09 7.49
CA GLY A 158 -16.15 3.81 8.17
C GLY A 158 -16.57 4.37 9.53
N ILE A 159 -17.77 4.96 9.65
CA ILE A 159 -18.32 5.43 10.93
C ILE A 159 -18.43 4.30 11.95
N LYS A 160 -19.07 3.18 11.58
CA LYS A 160 -19.23 2.01 12.48
C LYS A 160 -17.89 1.50 13.01
N ILE A 161 -16.86 1.52 12.17
CA ILE A 161 -15.52 1.08 12.56
C ILE A 161 -14.89 2.07 13.54
N LEU A 162 -14.99 3.36 13.28
CA LEU A 162 -14.48 4.39 14.20
C LEU A 162 -15.19 4.35 15.56
N GLU A 163 -16.50 4.14 15.57
CA GLU A 163 -17.27 3.93 16.81
C GLU A 163 -16.76 2.73 17.59
N HIS A 164 -16.37 1.65 16.90
CA HIS A 164 -15.80 0.46 17.54
C HIS A 164 -14.40 0.70 18.13
N ILE A 165 -13.56 1.53 17.50
CA ILE A 165 -12.24 1.89 18.04
C ILE A 165 -12.38 2.69 19.34
N ASN A 166 -13.49 3.42 19.52
CA ASN A 166 -13.89 4.10 20.77
C ASN A 166 -12.78 4.94 21.43
N SER A 167 -12.03 5.71 20.63
CA SER A 167 -11.09 6.71 21.11
C SER A 167 -11.63 8.12 20.92
N ASP A 168 -11.14 9.11 21.67
CA ASP A 168 -11.56 10.50 21.49
C ASP A 168 -11.24 11.01 20.09
N THR A 169 -10.11 10.58 19.52
CA THR A 169 -9.78 10.85 18.11
C THR A 169 -10.81 10.23 17.18
N ALA A 170 -11.21 8.97 17.39
CA ALA A 170 -12.21 8.33 16.55
C ALA A 170 -13.57 9.04 16.64
N LYS A 171 -14.01 9.43 17.83
CA LYS A 171 -15.25 10.21 18.05
C LYS A 171 -15.23 11.55 17.32
N GLN A 172 -14.12 12.28 17.36
CA GLN A 172 -13.95 13.52 16.59
C GLN A 172 -14.09 13.26 15.08
N HIS A 173 -13.48 12.19 14.58
CA HIS A 173 -13.56 11.84 13.17
C HIS A 173 -14.95 11.34 12.73
N VAL A 174 -15.72 10.68 13.58
CA VAL A 174 -17.14 10.35 13.31
C VAL A 174 -17.92 11.62 13.03
N PHE A 175 -17.84 12.63 13.91
CA PHE A 175 -18.53 13.90 13.72
C PHE A 175 -18.16 14.59 12.40
N ILE A 176 -16.87 14.57 12.04
CA ILE A 176 -16.38 15.14 10.77
C ILE A 176 -16.99 14.42 9.56
N ILE A 177 -17.09 13.09 9.60
CA ILE A 177 -17.65 12.30 8.50
C ILE A 177 -19.15 12.54 8.40
N GLU A 178 -19.89 12.55 9.52
CA GLU A 178 -21.33 12.80 9.54
C GLU A 178 -21.71 14.17 8.96
N ASP A 179 -20.95 15.21 9.31
CA ASP A 179 -21.12 16.55 8.74
C ASP A 179 -20.86 16.56 7.22
N ALA A 180 -19.77 15.91 6.77
CA ALA A 180 -19.45 15.80 5.35
C ALA A 180 -20.50 15.00 4.57
N TYR A 181 -20.95 13.87 5.11
CA TYR A 181 -21.96 12.99 4.52
C TYR A 181 -23.31 13.70 4.42
N SER A 182 -23.72 14.41 5.47
CA SER A 182 -24.95 15.22 5.46
C SER A 182 -24.94 16.31 4.39
N LYS A 183 -23.78 16.96 4.16
CA LYS A 183 -23.61 17.96 3.10
C LYS A 183 -23.71 17.33 1.71
N TYR A 184 -23.08 16.19 1.49
CA TYR A 184 -23.14 15.45 0.22
C TYR A 184 -24.58 15.10 -0.17
N TYR A 185 -25.36 14.54 0.76
CA TYR A 185 -26.75 14.16 0.47
C TYR A 185 -27.70 15.36 0.32
N ARG A 186 -27.46 16.47 1.03
CA ARG A 186 -28.21 17.72 0.79
C ARG A 186 -27.96 18.27 -0.61
N ALA A 187 -26.71 18.23 -1.08
CA ALA A 187 -26.34 18.69 -2.42
C ALA A 187 -26.83 17.75 -3.53
N SER A 188 -27.02 16.47 -3.23
CA SER A 188 -27.42 15.44 -4.20
C SER A 188 -28.93 15.25 -4.32
N ARG A 189 -29.75 15.97 -3.53
CA ARG A 189 -31.20 15.98 -3.74
C ARG A 189 -31.52 16.68 -5.07
N PRO A 190 -32.34 16.09 -5.95
CA PRO A 190 -32.90 16.82 -7.08
C PRO A 190 -33.70 18.01 -6.54
N TRP A 191 -33.63 19.15 -7.23
CA TRP A 191 -34.40 20.39 -6.99
C TRP A 191 -35.92 20.22 -7.19
N ASN A 192 -36.51 19.07 -6.84
CA ASN A 192 -37.93 18.80 -7.06
C ASN A 192 -38.83 19.21 -5.89
N ASP A 193 -38.28 19.75 -4.80
CA ASP A 193 -39.05 20.22 -3.64
C ASP A 193 -39.28 21.74 -3.61
N CYS A 194 -39.01 22.45 -4.71
CA CYS A 194 -39.56 23.79 -4.93
C CYS A 194 -40.97 23.66 -5.53
N GLY A 195 -41.92 23.15 -4.75
CA GLY A 195 -43.34 23.26 -5.08
C GLY A 195 -43.77 24.74 -5.12
N PRO A 196 -44.62 25.15 -6.09
CA PRO A 196 -44.97 26.55 -6.27
C PRO A 196 -45.74 27.08 -5.06
N SER A 197 -45.38 28.30 -4.67
CA SER A 197 -46.02 29.17 -3.67
C SER A 197 -47.50 29.38 -3.89
#